data_AF-H9G4L2-F1
#
_entry.id   AF-H9G4L2-F1
#
_cell.length_a   1.000
_cell.length_b   1.000
_cell.length_c   1.000
_cell.angle_alpha   90.00
_cell.angle_beta   90.00
_cell.angle_gamma   90.00
#
_symmetry.space_group_name_H-M   'P 1'
#
loop_
_entity.id
_entity.type
_entity.pdbx_description
1 polymer ?
#
loop_
_entity_poly.entity_id
_entity_poly.type
_entity_poly.pdbx_seq_one_letter_code
_entity_poly.pdbx_strand_id
1 'polypeptide(L)'
;MAAWSVGWLRTWCFLARQSRPLLAPLRTRCASGLRGPWSKAAALGLGATLAAIPITQKHDPSSLSNEALIRRAASLVTDSTGTLLSQTTYALIDALTEYTTAVYTLVSLYQKYAHLIGKMNSKEEDAVWQVIIGARVEMTEKQQEYLKLESRWMTALRLSEMAAEAAYQSGADQASVGTHNHIQLVRTQIQEARQLSQKAESKLAEVQTEELMKLKEEEALAAARRQASVEEAEEAYLRED
;
A
#
# COMPACT_ATOMS: atom_id res chain seq x y z
N MET A 1 -41.85 15.88 21.25
CA MET A 1 -41.90 16.80 20.10
C MET A 1 -40.85 17.88 20.32
N ALA A 2 -39.95 18.06 19.35
CA ALA A 2 -38.94 19.13 19.24
C ALA A 2 -37.93 19.22 20.40
N ALA A 3 -36.67 19.62 20.24
CA ALA A 3 -35.73 19.85 19.14
C ALA A 3 -34.38 20.15 19.86
N TRP A 4 -33.38 20.64 19.11
CA TRP A 4 -32.05 21.12 19.55
C TRP A 4 -31.02 19.99 19.73
N SER A 5 -29.85 20.00 19.11
CA SER A 5 -29.26 20.88 18.10
C SER A 5 -28.09 20.10 17.50
N VAL A 6 -28.12 19.85 16.18
CA VAL A 6 -26.98 19.31 15.45
C VAL A 6 -26.21 20.51 14.92
N GLY A 7 -25.05 20.76 15.51
CA GLY A 7 -24.15 21.81 15.08
C GLY A 7 -22.76 21.51 15.60
N TRP A 8 -21.97 20.81 14.80
CA TRP A 8 -20.66 21.26 14.33
C TRP A 8 -20.03 20.17 13.43
N LEU A 9 -19.13 20.61 12.54
CA LEU A 9 -18.43 19.86 11.48
C LEU A 9 -19.18 19.65 10.16
N ARG A 10 -19.57 20.79 9.56
CA ARG A 10 -19.52 20.97 8.11
C ARG A 10 -18.43 22.00 7.77
N THR A 11 -17.22 21.54 7.50
CA THR A 11 -16.29 22.25 6.61
C THR A 11 -15.62 21.22 5.72
N TRP A 12 -16.35 20.91 4.65
CA TRP A 12 -15.95 20.09 3.52
C TRP A 12 -14.87 20.80 2.72
N CYS A 13 -13.89 20.03 2.26
CA CYS A 13 -13.48 19.95 0.86
C CYS A 13 -13.70 21.22 0.01
N PHE A 14 -12.71 22.09 0.01
CA PHE A 14 -12.41 22.90 -1.17
C PHE A 14 -10.95 22.69 -1.53
N LEU A 15 -10.74 21.77 -2.47
CA LEU A 15 -9.78 21.84 -3.59
C LEU A 15 -9.63 20.43 -4.19
N ALA A 16 -10.75 19.91 -4.70
CA ALA A 16 -10.65 19.08 -5.88
C ALA A 16 -10.54 20.01 -7.10
N ARG A 17 -9.84 19.53 -8.13
CA ARG A 17 -10.07 19.85 -9.55
C ARG A 17 -9.21 20.98 -10.14
N GLN A 18 -8.05 20.60 -10.68
CA GLN A 18 -7.71 20.97 -12.05
C GLN A 18 -7.05 19.80 -12.79
N SER A 19 -7.84 19.17 -13.66
CA SER A 19 -7.33 18.48 -14.85
C SER A 19 -7.14 19.52 -15.94
N ARG A 20 -6.01 19.50 -16.67
CA ARG A 20 -6.00 19.59 -18.14
C ARG A 20 -4.63 19.17 -18.71
N PRO A 21 -4.63 18.57 -19.92
CA PRO A 21 -3.48 17.94 -20.56
C PRO A 21 -2.70 18.96 -21.40
N LEU A 22 -1.42 18.71 -21.66
CA LEU A 22 -0.70 19.45 -22.70
C LEU A 22 0.17 18.51 -23.53
N LEU A 23 -0.20 18.50 -24.81
CA LEU A 23 0.50 17.93 -25.96
C LEU A 23 1.99 18.27 -26.00
N ALA A 24 2.75 17.37 -26.62
CA ALA A 24 4.11 17.61 -27.11
C ALA A 24 4.22 18.91 -27.93
N PRO A 25 5.45 19.40 -28.15
CA PRO A 25 6.04 19.03 -29.43
C PRO A 25 7.52 18.67 -29.37
N LEU A 26 7.85 17.72 -30.24
CA LEU A 26 9.11 17.57 -30.94
C LEU A 26 9.64 18.96 -31.41
N ARG A 27 10.85 19.35 -31.01
CA ARG A 27 11.59 20.37 -31.75
C ARG A 27 13.10 20.15 -31.67
N THR A 28 13.59 19.67 -32.80
CA THR A 28 14.93 19.77 -33.37
C THR A 28 15.73 20.99 -32.90
N ARG A 29 16.94 20.75 -32.38
CA ARG A 29 17.98 21.79 -32.28
C ARG A 29 18.68 21.91 -33.63
N CYS A 30 18.54 23.07 -34.26
CA CYS A 30 19.37 23.52 -35.36
C CYS A 30 20.56 24.37 -34.83
N ALA A 31 21.73 24.07 -35.40
CA ALA A 31 22.95 24.85 -35.66
C ALA A 31 23.21 26.21 -34.97
N SER A 32 24.46 26.43 -34.52
CA SER A 32 25.45 27.29 -35.23
C SER A 32 26.72 27.55 -34.42
N GLY A 33 27.85 27.75 -35.12
CA GLY A 33 29.16 28.19 -34.59
C GLY A 33 30.31 27.27 -35.05
N LEU A 34 30.75 27.24 -36.31
CA LEU A 34 31.50 28.25 -37.09
C LEU A 34 32.93 28.51 -36.59
N ARG A 35 33.95 27.91 -37.25
CA ARG A 35 35.15 28.55 -37.87
C ARG A 35 36.39 27.63 -37.92
N GLY A 36 36.96 27.49 -39.12
CA GLY A 36 38.37 27.12 -39.35
C GLY A 36 38.62 26.46 -40.73
N PRO A 37 39.68 26.81 -41.50
CA PRO A 37 39.53 27.13 -42.93
C PRO A 37 40.36 26.32 -43.95
N TRP A 38 39.76 26.11 -45.14
CA TRP A 38 40.30 26.15 -46.52
C TRP A 38 41.72 25.59 -46.77
N SER A 39 41.96 24.59 -47.62
CA SER A 39 41.83 24.68 -49.09
C SER A 39 42.47 23.46 -49.80
N LYS A 40 42.09 23.26 -51.08
CA LYS A 40 42.67 22.37 -52.12
C LYS A 40 42.14 20.92 -52.06
N ALA A 41 41.68 20.27 -53.12
CA ALA A 41 41.72 20.53 -54.55
C ALA A 41 40.52 19.85 -55.24
N ALA A 42 40.11 20.42 -56.36
CA ALA A 42 39.14 19.85 -57.27
C ALA A 42 39.72 18.62 -57.99
N ALA A 43 38.90 17.59 -58.19
CA ALA A 43 39.03 16.68 -59.31
C ALA A 43 37.62 16.24 -59.74
N LEU A 44 37.21 16.77 -60.88
CA LEU A 44 36.06 16.34 -61.66
C LEU A 44 36.21 14.87 -62.01
N GLY A 45 35.30 14.03 -61.51
CA GLY A 45 35.08 12.67 -61.99
C GLY A 45 33.61 12.51 -62.33
N LEU A 46 33.29 12.57 -63.63
CA LEU A 46 32.02 12.10 -64.18
C LEU A 46 31.94 10.59 -64.00
N GLY A 47 31.42 10.17 -62.85
CA GLY A 47 31.04 8.78 -62.59
C GLY A 47 29.60 8.80 -62.14
N ALA A 48 28.68 8.46 -63.05
CA ALA A 48 27.31 8.13 -62.72
C ALA A 48 27.29 6.84 -61.89
N THR A 49 27.69 6.90 -60.62
CA THR A 49 27.34 5.87 -59.67
C THR A 49 25.90 6.14 -59.29
N LEU A 50 25.00 5.42 -59.96
CA LEU A 50 23.64 5.22 -59.47
C LEU A 50 23.79 4.74 -58.02
N ALA A 51 23.63 5.66 -57.07
CA ALA A 51 23.41 5.30 -55.69
C ALA A 51 22.10 4.53 -55.69
N ALA A 52 22.19 3.20 -55.77
CA ALA A 52 21.07 2.31 -55.57
C ALA A 52 20.61 2.51 -54.14
N ILE A 53 19.71 3.46 -53.92
CA ILE A 53 18.92 3.54 -52.71
C ILE A 53 18.10 2.26 -52.75
N PRO A 54 18.29 1.30 -51.83
CA PRO A 54 17.43 0.14 -51.79
C PRO A 54 16.04 0.64 -51.41
N ILE A 55 15.20 0.90 -52.41
CA ILE A 55 13.75 0.96 -52.22
C ILE A 55 13.32 -0.48 -51.97
N THR A 56 13.62 -0.96 -50.78
CA THR A 56 12.91 -2.09 -50.21
C THR A 56 11.54 -1.56 -49.90
N GLN A 57 10.61 -1.76 -50.84
CA GLN A 57 9.20 -1.79 -50.50
C GLN A 57 9.06 -2.98 -49.54
N LYS A 58 9.34 -2.74 -48.24
CA LYS A 58 9.10 -3.67 -47.13
C LYS A 58 7.60 -3.79 -46.96
N HIS A 59 6.94 -4.42 -47.92
CA HIS A 59 5.72 -5.13 -47.61
C HIS A 59 6.19 -6.44 -46.96
N ASP A 60 6.70 -6.37 -45.73
CA ASP A 60 7.21 -7.51 -44.99
C ASP A 60 6.03 -8.45 -44.69
N PRO A 61 5.90 -9.63 -45.35
CA PRO A 61 4.85 -10.58 -45.02
C PRO A 61 5.03 -11.15 -43.60
N SER A 62 6.21 -10.94 -42.99
CA SER A 62 6.52 -11.25 -41.59
C SER A 62 5.74 -10.40 -40.58
N SER A 63 5.27 -9.19 -40.97
CA SER A 63 4.45 -8.33 -40.10
C SER A 63 3.04 -8.86 -39.83
N LEU A 64 2.55 -9.77 -40.68
CA LEU A 64 1.29 -10.50 -40.53
C LEU A 64 1.51 -11.99 -40.25
N SER A 65 2.74 -12.41 -39.97
CA SER A 65 3.00 -13.81 -39.61
C SER A 65 2.32 -14.14 -38.28
N ASN A 66 1.88 -15.39 -38.13
CA ASN A 66 1.29 -15.87 -36.87
C ASN A 66 2.25 -15.62 -35.69
N GLU A 67 3.56 -15.76 -35.90
CA GLU A 67 4.58 -15.48 -34.89
C GLU A 67 4.59 -14.01 -34.44
N ALA A 68 4.53 -13.06 -35.39
CA ALA A 68 4.46 -11.64 -35.06
C ALA A 68 3.16 -11.26 -34.33
N LEU A 69 2.04 -11.89 -34.71
CA LEU A 69 0.76 -11.72 -34.02
C LEU A 69 0.80 -12.30 -32.60
N ILE A 70 1.37 -13.49 -32.41
CA ILE A 70 1.53 -14.14 -31.09
C ILE A 70 2.43 -13.30 -30.19
N ARG A 71 3.58 -12.83 -30.70
CA ARG A 71 4.49 -11.94 -29.95
C ARG A 71 3.79 -10.66 -29.50
N ARG A 72 3.01 -10.03 -30.38
CA ARG A 72 2.24 -8.83 -30.05
C ARG A 72 1.16 -9.12 -29.02
N ALA A 73 0.44 -10.23 -29.16
CA ALA A 73 -0.56 -10.64 -28.18
C ALA A 73 0.08 -10.87 -26.80
N ALA A 74 1.24 -11.55 -26.75
CA ALA A 74 1.97 -11.75 -25.52
C ALA A 74 2.43 -10.42 -24.88
N SER A 75 2.94 -9.47 -25.68
CA SER A 75 3.29 -8.12 -25.18
C SER A 75 2.07 -7.35 -24.63
N LEU A 76 0.91 -7.45 -25.29
CA LEU A 76 -0.33 -6.84 -24.79
C LEU A 76 -0.79 -7.48 -23.48
N VAL A 77 -0.65 -8.79 -23.35
CA VAL A 77 -0.95 -9.51 -22.10
C VAL A 77 -0.01 -9.05 -21.00
N THR A 78 1.30 -8.92 -21.24
CA THR A 78 2.25 -8.40 -20.22
C THR A 78 1.95 -6.97 -19.80
N ASP A 79 1.56 -6.08 -20.72
CA ASP A 79 1.20 -4.69 -20.38
C ASP A 79 -0.08 -4.64 -19.53
N SER A 80 -1.08 -5.45 -19.89
CA SER A 80 -2.34 -5.53 -19.17
C SER A 80 -2.18 -6.15 -17.78
N THR A 81 -1.43 -7.25 -17.65
CA THR A 81 -1.17 -7.89 -16.35
C THR A 81 -0.26 -7.02 -15.50
N GLY A 82 0.72 -6.33 -16.09
CA GLY A 82 1.52 -5.31 -15.41
C GLY A 82 0.65 -4.21 -14.80
N THR A 83 -0.31 -3.68 -15.55
CA THR A 83 -1.26 -2.68 -15.03
C THR A 83 -2.11 -3.23 -13.88
N LEU A 84 -2.67 -4.43 -14.04
CA LEU A 84 -3.45 -5.09 -12.99
C LEU A 84 -2.62 -5.33 -11.73
N LEU A 85 -1.36 -5.76 -11.89
CA LEU A 85 -0.43 -5.98 -10.79
C LEU A 85 -0.12 -4.68 -10.05
N SER A 86 0.15 -3.58 -10.75
CA SER A 86 0.38 -2.28 -10.11
C SER A 86 -0.86 -1.82 -9.32
N GLN A 87 -2.06 -1.95 -9.89
CA GLN A 87 -3.30 -1.53 -9.23
C GLN A 87 -3.61 -2.36 -7.99
N THR A 88 -3.47 -3.68 -8.08
CA THR A 88 -3.69 -4.59 -6.93
C THR A 88 -2.60 -4.42 -5.86
N THR A 89 -1.36 -4.12 -6.26
CA THR A 89 -0.26 -3.80 -5.33
C THR A 89 -0.58 -2.52 -4.55
N TYR A 90 -0.98 -1.45 -5.25
CA TYR A 90 -1.37 -0.19 -4.60
C TYR A 90 -2.53 -0.39 -3.62
N ALA A 91 -3.61 -1.04 -4.05
CA ALA A 91 -4.77 -1.29 -3.21
C ALA A 91 -4.43 -2.14 -1.97
N LEU A 92 -3.55 -3.14 -2.12
CA LEU A 92 -3.12 -3.96 -0.99
C LEU A 92 -2.25 -3.17 0.01
N ILE A 93 -1.30 -2.37 -0.47
CA ILE A 93 -0.46 -1.52 0.40
C ILE A 93 -1.33 -0.53 1.16
N ASP A 94 -2.31 0.09 0.50
CA ASP A 94 -3.25 1.01 1.12
C ASP A 94 -4.06 0.31 2.22
N ALA A 95 -4.66 -0.85 1.93
CA ALA A 95 -5.41 -1.63 2.91
C ALA A 95 -4.55 -2.14 4.09
N LEU A 96 -3.30 -2.55 3.83
CA LEU A 96 -2.35 -2.90 4.90
C LEU A 96 -2.02 -1.68 5.78
N THR A 97 -1.92 -0.49 5.20
CA THR A 97 -1.65 0.76 5.93
C THR A 97 -2.84 1.17 6.80
N GLU A 98 -4.07 1.06 6.27
CA GLU A 98 -5.29 1.29 7.04
C GLU A 98 -5.41 0.30 8.21
N TYR A 99 -5.16 -0.99 7.96
CA TYR A 99 -5.13 -2.02 9.00
C TYR A 99 -4.09 -1.71 10.07
N THR A 100 -2.86 -1.37 9.67
CA THR A 100 -1.78 -1.01 10.60
C THR A 100 -2.17 0.19 11.49
N THR A 101 -2.89 1.17 10.91
CA THR A 101 -3.40 2.33 11.63
C THR A 101 -4.49 1.94 12.65
N ALA A 102 -5.41 1.04 12.29
CA ALA A 102 -6.41 0.50 13.20
C ALA A 102 -5.75 -0.26 14.38
N VAL A 103 -4.70 -1.05 14.11
CA VAL A 103 -3.89 -1.72 15.15
C VAL A 103 -3.25 -0.70 16.10
N TYR A 104 -2.60 0.36 15.59
CA TYR A 104 -2.01 1.39 16.44
C TYR A 104 -3.03 2.20 17.24
N THR A 105 -4.23 2.40 16.69
CA THR A 105 -5.35 3.00 17.42
C THR A 105 -5.71 2.14 18.62
N LEU A 106 -5.84 0.83 18.41
CA LEU A 106 -6.13 -0.12 19.48
C LEU A 106 -5.01 -0.18 20.52
N VAL A 107 -3.73 -0.20 20.10
CA VAL A 107 -2.56 -0.08 20.99
C VAL A 107 -2.68 1.14 21.89
N SER A 108 -2.99 2.30 21.30
CA SER A 108 -3.09 3.56 22.03
C SER A 108 -4.24 3.55 23.05
N LEU A 109 -5.36 2.91 22.72
CA LEU A 109 -6.48 2.75 23.64
C LEU A 109 -6.12 1.85 24.82
N TYR A 110 -5.46 0.72 24.59
CA TYR A 110 -5.01 -0.15 25.67
C TYR A 110 -4.00 0.52 26.60
N GLN A 111 -3.03 1.26 26.05
CA GLN A 111 -2.06 1.99 26.87
C GLN A 111 -2.75 3.04 27.77
N LYS A 112 -3.73 3.76 27.23
CA LYS A 112 -4.52 4.73 28.00
C LYS A 112 -5.36 4.05 29.07
N TYR A 113 -6.04 2.96 28.73
CA TYR A 113 -6.81 2.18 29.69
C TYR A 113 -5.91 1.68 30.83
N ALA A 114 -4.78 1.07 30.50
CA ALA A 114 -3.79 0.57 31.46
C ALA A 114 -3.25 1.66 32.41
N HIS A 115 -3.23 2.93 31.99
CA HIS A 115 -2.84 4.06 32.85
C HIS A 115 -3.97 4.53 33.79
N LEU A 116 -5.22 4.28 33.41
CA LEU A 116 -6.44 4.72 34.07
C LEU A 116 -7.08 3.63 34.95
N ILE A 117 -6.59 2.39 34.90
CA ILE A 117 -6.96 1.32 35.83
C ILE A 117 -6.90 1.83 37.28
N GLY A 118 -7.97 1.59 38.04
CA GLY A 118 -8.14 2.02 39.44
C GLY A 118 -8.40 3.51 39.64
N LYS A 119 -8.40 4.34 38.59
CA LYS A 119 -8.61 5.80 38.64
C LYS A 119 -9.96 6.24 38.05
N MET A 120 -10.70 5.32 37.42
CA MET A 120 -12.00 5.57 36.80
C MET A 120 -13.11 4.95 37.64
N ASN A 121 -14.31 5.53 37.58
CA ASN A 121 -15.50 4.85 38.10
C ASN A 121 -15.99 3.79 37.11
N SER A 122 -16.85 2.87 37.57
CA SER A 122 -17.34 1.75 36.74
C SER A 122 -18.03 2.19 35.44
N LYS A 123 -18.75 3.34 35.44
CA LYS A 123 -19.42 3.83 34.23
C LYS A 123 -18.43 4.36 33.20
N GLU A 124 -17.37 5.03 33.65
CA GLU A 124 -16.30 5.52 32.79
C GLU A 124 -15.48 4.37 32.21
N GLU A 125 -15.18 3.37 33.03
CA GLU A 125 -14.51 2.14 32.62
C GLU A 125 -15.30 1.41 31.53
N ASP A 126 -16.61 1.20 31.74
CA ASP A 126 -17.49 0.61 30.74
C ASP A 126 -17.48 1.39 29.43
N ALA A 127 -17.51 2.73 29.49
CA ALA A 127 -17.47 3.57 28.29
C ALA A 127 -16.16 3.42 27.51
N VAL A 128 -15.01 3.42 28.20
CA VAL A 128 -13.70 3.17 27.58
C VAL A 128 -13.64 1.77 26.97
N TRP A 129 -14.16 0.77 27.68
CA TRP A 129 -14.18 -0.60 27.20
C TRP A 129 -15.03 -0.76 25.93
N GLN A 130 -16.19 -0.08 25.84
CA GLN A 130 -16.99 -0.07 24.61
C GLN A 130 -16.24 0.54 23.42
N VAL A 131 -15.45 1.60 23.65
CA VAL A 131 -14.60 2.19 22.59
C VAL A 131 -13.53 1.19 22.13
N ILE A 132 -12.91 0.45 23.06
CA ILE A 132 -11.93 -0.61 22.74
C ILE A 132 -12.59 -1.73 21.92
N ILE A 133 -13.80 -2.15 22.28
CA ILE A 133 -14.56 -3.16 21.52
C ILE A 133 -14.84 -2.66 20.10
N GLY A 134 -15.30 -1.42 19.95
CA GLY A 134 -15.54 -0.81 18.64
C GLY A 134 -14.28 -0.77 17.78
N ALA A 135 -13.15 -0.35 18.36
CA ALA A 135 -11.87 -0.34 17.66
C ALA A 135 -11.38 -1.75 17.27
N ARG A 136 -11.66 -2.78 18.08
CA ARG A 136 -11.38 -4.19 17.70
C ARG A 136 -12.20 -4.63 16.50
N VAL A 137 -13.49 -4.29 16.45
CA VAL A 137 -14.35 -4.60 15.31
C VAL A 137 -13.82 -3.93 14.05
N GLU A 138 -13.51 -2.63 14.12
CA GLU A 138 -12.93 -1.90 12.98
C GLU A 138 -11.60 -2.53 12.51
N MET A 139 -10.70 -2.86 13.44
CA MET A 139 -9.44 -3.55 13.13
C MET A 139 -9.68 -4.88 12.40
N THR A 140 -10.66 -5.68 12.84
CA THR A 140 -11.03 -6.96 12.19
C THR A 140 -11.65 -6.74 10.80
N GLU A 141 -12.45 -5.69 10.60
CA GLU A 141 -12.99 -5.35 9.28
C GLU A 141 -11.87 -4.96 8.30
N LYS A 142 -10.92 -4.13 8.74
CA LYS A 142 -9.72 -3.79 7.96
C LYS A 142 -8.86 -5.01 7.67
N GLN A 143 -8.76 -5.93 8.63
CA GLN A 143 -8.06 -7.20 8.43
C GLN A 143 -8.67 -8.00 7.28
N GLN A 144 -9.99 -8.14 7.29
CA GLN A 144 -10.70 -8.90 6.27
C GLN A 144 -10.56 -8.27 4.88
N GLU A 145 -10.58 -6.93 4.77
CA GLU A 145 -10.41 -6.26 3.48
C GLU A 145 -8.98 -6.41 2.94
N TYR A 146 -7.94 -6.30 3.78
CA TYR A 146 -6.56 -6.52 3.29
C TYR A 146 -6.37 -7.97 2.82
N LEU A 147 -6.91 -8.97 3.53
CA LEU A 147 -6.78 -10.39 3.13
C LEU A 147 -7.46 -10.66 1.79
N LYS A 148 -8.60 -10.01 1.55
CA LYS A 148 -9.31 -10.08 0.27
C LYS A 148 -8.51 -9.43 -0.87
N LEU A 149 -7.89 -8.28 -0.63
CA LEU A 149 -7.02 -7.62 -1.60
C LEU A 149 -5.73 -8.40 -1.83
N GLU A 150 -5.20 -9.08 -0.81
CA GLU A 150 -4.05 -9.95 -0.90
C GLU A 150 -4.30 -11.12 -1.86
N SER A 151 -5.46 -11.77 -1.75
CA SER A 151 -5.87 -12.82 -2.67
C SER A 151 -5.93 -12.34 -4.13
N ARG A 152 -6.46 -11.12 -4.35
CA ARG A 152 -6.50 -10.49 -5.68
C ARG A 152 -5.10 -10.17 -6.20
N TRP A 153 -4.23 -9.64 -5.36
CA TRP A 153 -2.84 -9.37 -5.71
C TRP A 153 -2.07 -10.65 -6.05
N MET A 154 -2.21 -11.72 -5.26
CA MET A 154 -1.60 -13.02 -5.56
C MET A 154 -2.06 -13.59 -6.90
N THR A 155 -3.32 -13.36 -7.27
CA THR A 155 -3.84 -13.75 -8.59
C THR A 155 -3.21 -12.91 -9.71
N ALA A 156 -3.13 -11.58 -9.54
CA ALA A 156 -2.48 -10.69 -10.51
C ALA A 156 -0.98 -11.01 -10.68
N LEU A 157 -0.30 -11.37 -9.59
CA LEU A 157 1.09 -11.79 -9.58
C LEU A 157 1.29 -13.04 -10.44
N ARG A 158 0.49 -14.09 -10.22
CA ARG A 158 0.55 -15.34 -11.01
C ARG A 158 0.23 -15.10 -12.48
N LEU A 159 -0.78 -14.27 -12.78
CA LEU A 159 -1.08 -13.89 -14.16
C LEU A 159 0.09 -13.17 -14.83
N SER A 160 0.80 -12.32 -14.08
CA SER A 160 1.99 -11.61 -14.58
C SER A 160 3.18 -12.55 -14.81
N GLU A 161 3.37 -13.55 -13.93
CA GLU A 161 4.38 -14.60 -14.12
C GLU A 161 4.13 -15.40 -15.38
N MET A 162 2.88 -15.87 -15.57
CA MET A 162 2.48 -16.59 -16.79
C MET A 162 2.61 -15.71 -18.04
N ALA A 163 2.28 -14.41 -17.94
CA ALA A 163 2.45 -13.47 -19.05
C ALA A 163 3.93 -13.29 -19.43
N ALA A 164 4.82 -13.19 -18.44
CA ALA A 164 6.26 -13.08 -18.67
C ALA A 164 6.82 -14.34 -19.34
N GLU A 165 6.34 -15.53 -18.95
CA GLU A 165 6.71 -16.80 -19.59
C GLU A 165 6.20 -16.88 -21.04
N ALA A 166 4.94 -16.49 -21.29
CA ALA A 166 4.39 -16.45 -22.65
C ALA A 166 5.11 -15.44 -23.55
N ALA A 167 5.51 -14.29 -23.00
CA ALA A 167 6.34 -13.31 -23.70
C ALA A 167 7.71 -13.88 -24.06
N TYR A 168 8.35 -14.62 -23.16
CA TYR A 168 9.63 -15.30 -23.44
C TYR A 168 9.47 -16.35 -24.55
N GLN A 169 8.44 -17.21 -24.45
CA GLN A 169 8.20 -18.28 -25.43
C GLN A 169 7.88 -17.75 -26.85
N SER A 170 7.37 -16.52 -26.96
CA SER A 170 7.05 -15.87 -28.25
C SER A 170 8.15 -14.92 -28.76
N GLY A 171 9.32 -14.91 -28.12
CA GLY A 171 10.45 -14.06 -28.49
C GLY A 171 10.25 -12.57 -28.18
N ALA A 172 9.37 -12.23 -27.23
CA ALA A 172 9.24 -10.90 -26.65
C ALA A 172 10.11 -10.75 -25.38
N ASP A 173 11.41 -11.03 -25.50
CA ASP A 173 12.34 -11.10 -24.36
C ASP A 173 12.36 -9.83 -23.50
N GLN A 174 12.29 -8.67 -24.13
CA GLN A 174 12.27 -7.37 -23.43
C GLN A 174 11.02 -7.22 -22.56
N ALA A 175 9.86 -7.66 -23.04
CA ALA A 175 8.61 -7.63 -22.28
C ALA A 175 8.65 -8.64 -21.12
N SER A 176 9.24 -9.81 -21.35
CA SER A 176 9.44 -10.83 -20.31
C SER A 176 10.33 -10.32 -19.17
N VAL A 177 11.53 -9.80 -19.49
CA VAL A 177 12.47 -9.26 -18.50
C VAL A 177 11.86 -8.06 -17.77
N GLY A 178 11.20 -7.15 -18.49
CA GLY A 178 10.52 -6.00 -17.88
C GLY A 178 9.45 -6.43 -16.87
N THR A 179 8.64 -7.43 -17.22
CA THR A 179 7.60 -7.97 -16.34
C THR A 179 8.20 -8.67 -15.12
N HIS A 180 9.28 -9.44 -15.29
CA HIS A 180 9.95 -10.10 -14.16
C HIS A 180 10.54 -9.10 -13.17
N ASN A 181 11.20 -8.05 -13.67
CA ASN A 181 11.71 -6.97 -12.82
C ASN A 181 10.60 -6.27 -12.04
N HIS A 182 9.45 -6.01 -12.70
CA HIS A 182 8.29 -5.42 -12.05
C HIS A 182 7.72 -6.35 -10.96
N ILE A 183 7.62 -7.65 -11.22
CA ILE A 183 7.20 -8.67 -10.24
C ILE A 183 8.09 -8.66 -9.00
N GLN A 184 9.42 -8.60 -9.18
CA GLN A 184 10.35 -8.56 -8.04
C GLN A 184 10.17 -7.27 -7.22
N LEU A 185 10.04 -6.12 -7.87
CA LEU A 185 9.82 -4.84 -7.20
C LEU A 185 8.56 -4.87 -6.31
N VAL A 186 7.41 -5.28 -6.87
CA VAL A 186 6.14 -5.26 -6.11
C VAL A 186 6.14 -6.26 -4.96
N ARG A 187 6.85 -7.39 -5.09
CA ARG A 187 7.05 -8.35 -3.99
C ARG A 187 7.77 -7.70 -2.82
N THR A 188 8.88 -7.00 -3.09
CA THR A 188 9.64 -6.29 -2.07
C THR A 188 8.78 -5.23 -1.37
N GLN A 189 8.05 -4.42 -2.14
CA GLN A 189 7.18 -3.38 -1.58
C GLN A 189 6.10 -3.94 -0.64
N ILE A 190 5.45 -5.04 -1.03
CA ILE A 190 4.43 -5.68 -0.18
C ILE A 190 5.05 -6.34 1.04
N GLN A 191 6.23 -6.93 0.90
CA GLN A 191 6.94 -7.50 2.03
C GLN A 191 7.28 -6.42 3.07
N GLU A 192 7.76 -5.25 2.64
CA GLU A 192 8.02 -4.12 3.54
C GLU A 192 6.74 -3.65 4.25
N ALA A 193 5.64 -3.48 3.51
CA ALA A 193 4.35 -3.09 4.10
C ALA A 193 3.84 -4.12 5.13
N ARG A 194 4.00 -5.41 4.86
CA ARG A 194 3.64 -6.48 5.81
C ARG A 194 4.49 -6.46 7.08
N GLN A 195 5.79 -6.20 6.95
CA GLN A 195 6.67 -6.11 8.11
C GLN A 195 6.25 -5.00 9.07
N LEU A 196 5.77 -3.87 8.53
CA LEU A 196 5.22 -2.78 9.35
C LEU A 196 3.96 -3.21 10.11
N SER A 197 3.03 -3.90 9.44
CA SER A 197 1.83 -4.46 10.07
C SER A 197 2.18 -5.45 11.20
N GLN A 198 3.07 -6.40 10.93
CA GLN A 198 3.50 -7.40 11.92
C GLN A 198 4.16 -6.76 13.15
N LYS A 199 4.93 -5.69 12.95
CA LYS A 199 5.52 -4.92 14.06
C LYS A 199 4.43 -4.26 14.92
N ALA A 200 3.38 -3.73 14.30
CA ALA A 200 2.24 -3.16 15.04
C ALA A 200 1.47 -4.24 15.81
N GLU A 201 1.25 -5.41 15.21
CA GLU A 201 0.61 -6.56 15.88
C GLU A 201 1.43 -7.05 17.08
N SER A 202 2.75 -7.16 16.95
CA SER A 202 3.64 -7.49 18.09
C SER A 202 3.48 -6.48 19.21
N LYS A 203 3.44 -5.19 18.89
CA LYS A 203 3.24 -4.13 19.89
C LYS A 203 1.87 -4.23 20.57
N LEU A 204 0.83 -4.59 19.82
CA LEU A 204 -0.50 -4.83 20.38
C LEU A 204 -0.49 -6.00 21.36
N ALA A 205 0.16 -7.11 21.00
CA ALA A 205 0.28 -8.27 21.88
C ALA A 205 1.02 -7.93 23.18
N GLU A 206 2.15 -7.22 23.09
CA GLU A 206 2.89 -6.72 24.26
C GLU A 206 1.99 -5.90 25.19
N VAL A 207 1.31 -4.90 24.64
CA VAL A 207 0.47 -3.99 25.44
C VAL A 207 -0.73 -4.73 26.07
N GLN A 208 -1.33 -5.69 25.37
CA GLN A 208 -2.39 -6.52 25.94
C GLN A 208 -1.86 -7.37 27.12
N THR A 209 -0.64 -7.91 27.03
CA THR A 209 -0.06 -8.65 28.16
C THR A 209 0.25 -7.74 29.36
N GLU A 210 0.76 -6.53 29.12
CA GLU A 210 1.02 -5.55 30.18
C GLU A 210 -0.26 -5.10 30.89
N GLU A 211 -1.34 -4.89 30.12
CA GLU A 211 -2.65 -4.51 30.65
C GLU A 211 -3.25 -5.59 31.54
N LEU A 212 -3.22 -6.86 31.11
CA LEU A 212 -3.70 -7.99 31.91
C LEU A 212 -2.93 -8.15 33.23
N MET A 213 -1.63 -7.86 33.23
CA MET A 213 -0.83 -7.90 34.45
C MET A 213 -1.23 -6.79 35.43
N LYS A 214 -1.42 -5.56 34.94
CA LYS A 214 -1.86 -4.43 35.77
C LYS A 214 -3.27 -4.60 36.31
N LEU A 215 -4.19 -5.16 35.52
CA LEU A 215 -5.54 -5.48 36.00
C LEU A 215 -5.50 -6.46 37.17
N LYS A 216 -4.70 -7.52 37.07
CA LYS A 216 -4.53 -8.49 38.17
C LYS A 216 -3.94 -7.85 39.42
N GLU A 217 -2.96 -6.96 39.26
CA GLU A 217 -2.37 -6.22 40.38
C GLU A 217 -3.41 -5.33 41.07
N GLU A 218 -4.19 -4.55 40.32
CA GLU A 218 -5.23 -3.68 40.90
C GLU A 218 -6.37 -4.50 41.53
N GLU A 219 -6.78 -5.61 40.93
CA GLU A 219 -7.78 -6.52 41.51
C GLU A 219 -7.31 -7.08 42.86
N ALA A 220 -6.04 -7.48 42.96
CA ALA A 220 -5.44 -7.95 44.21
C ALA A 220 -5.37 -6.82 45.26
N LEU A 221 -4.97 -5.61 44.87
CA LEU A 221 -4.95 -4.44 45.75
C LEU A 221 -6.36 -4.07 46.22
N ALA A 222 -7.36 -4.13 45.34
CA ALA A 222 -8.75 -3.88 45.68
C ALA A 222 -9.31 -4.95 46.63
N ALA A 223 -8.95 -6.23 46.44
CA ALA A 223 -9.32 -7.30 47.36
C ALA A 223 -8.69 -7.09 48.75
N ALA A 224 -7.40 -6.75 48.83
CA ALA A 224 -6.72 -6.47 50.09
C ALA A 224 -7.31 -5.23 50.81
N ARG A 225 -7.63 -4.15 50.07
CA ARG A 225 -8.31 -2.97 50.64
C ARG A 225 -9.69 -3.32 51.21
N ARG A 226 -10.47 -4.17 50.53
CA ARG A 226 -11.76 -4.64 51.05
C ARG A 226 -11.59 -5.47 52.33
N GLN A 227 -10.62 -6.38 52.37
CA GLN A 227 -10.32 -7.16 53.58
C GLN A 227 -9.92 -6.26 54.76
N ALA A 228 -8.99 -5.34 54.54
CA ALA A 228 -8.58 -4.38 55.58
C ALA A 228 -9.76 -3.53 56.10
N SER A 229 -10.68 -3.11 55.21
CA SER A 229 -11.88 -2.36 55.64
C SER A 229 -12.87 -3.19 56.46
N VAL A 230 -12.94 -4.51 56.23
CA VAL A 230 -13.78 -5.42 57.01
C VAL A 230 -13.15 -5.67 58.38
N GLU A 231 -11.85 -5.91 58.42
CA GLU A 231 -11.09 -6.07 59.67
C GLU A 231 -11.16 -4.80 60.53
N GLU A 232 -11.02 -3.61 59.94
CA GLU A 232 -11.14 -2.33 60.66
C GLU A 232 -12.56 -2.11 61.21
N ALA A 233 -13.60 -2.52 60.47
CA ALA A 233 -14.98 -2.42 60.93
C ALA A 233 -15.28 -3.40 62.07
N GLU A 234 -14.76 -4.63 62.02
CA GLU A 234 -14.85 -5.61 63.10
C GLU A 234 -14.10 -5.15 64.35
N GLU A 235 -12.90 -4.59 64.19
CA GLU A 235 -12.13 -4.02 65.30
C GLU A 235 -12.80 -2.81 65.94
N ALA A 236 -13.43 -1.93 65.15
CA ALA A 236 -14.17 -0.79 65.67
C ALA A 236 -15.35 -1.24 66.53
N TYR A 237 -16.08 -2.27 66.08
CA TYR A 237 -17.22 -2.84 66.81
C TYR A 237 -16.78 -3.43 68.17
N LEU A 238 -15.61 -4.08 68.22
CA LEU A 238 -15.05 -4.66 69.46
C LEU A 238 -14.52 -3.63 70.48
N ARG A 239 -14.34 -2.36 70.10
CA ARG A 239 -13.86 -1.30 71.01
C ARG A 239 -14.98 -0.51 71.68
N GLU A 240 -16.21 -0.62 71.19
CA GLU A 240 -17.37 0.11 71.72
C GLU A 240 -18.12 -0.66 72.83
N ASP A 241 -17.80 -1.95 73.04
CA ASP A 241 -18.29 -2.82 74.12
C ASP A 241 -17.35 -2.84 75.35
#